data_AF-A0A7J5WQW6-F1
#
_entry.id   AF-A0A7J5WQW6-F1
#
_cell.length_a   1.000
_cell.length_b   1.000
_cell.length_c   1.000
_cell.angle_alpha   90.00
_cell.angle_beta   90.00
_cell.angle_gamma   90.00
#
_symmetry.space_group_name_H-M   'P 1'
#
loop_
_entity.id
_entity.type
_entity.pdbx_description
1 polymer ?
#
loop_
_entity_poly.entity_id
_entity_poly.type
_entity_poly.pdbx_seq_one_letter_code
_entity_poly.pdbx_strand_id
1 'polypeptide(L)'
;YYGFAGSYLKEFFGEATPGKMAMGQMSEALFIIAIPFLFYRIGVKNMLILGMSAWVLRYVCFAYGGASNHALLYAGIILHGICYDFFFVTGYMYTEKKAGEKIKNAAQSLFTFATYGVGMFIGTNYSGFVSNKYATKTIDPITNTEVVGHIWETIWLYPAVIAGFVLLAFIIFFKEKKEIAAEV
;
A
#
# COMPACT_ATOMS: atom_id res chain seq x y z
N TYR A 1 -1.47 -1.84 -8.05
CA TYR A 1 -0.30 -1.18 -7.44
C TYR A 1 0.94 -2.07 -7.40
N TYR A 2 0.99 -3.13 -6.59
CA TYR A 2 2.24 -3.92 -6.39
C TYR A 2 2.84 -4.45 -7.69
N GLY A 3 1.99 -4.83 -8.66
CA GLY A 3 2.42 -5.32 -9.98
C GLY A 3 3.22 -4.32 -10.83
N PHE A 4 3.08 -3.00 -10.60
CA PHE A 4 3.81 -1.97 -11.36
C PHE A 4 4.95 -1.32 -10.56
N ALA A 5 4.97 -1.47 -9.23
CA ALA A 5 5.99 -0.86 -8.39
C ALA A 5 7.40 -1.36 -8.74
N GLY A 6 7.54 -2.65 -9.08
CA GLY A 6 8.82 -3.22 -9.55
C GLY A 6 9.28 -2.58 -10.86
N SER A 7 8.40 -2.49 -11.86
CA SER A 7 8.71 -1.86 -13.15
C SER A 7 9.05 -0.37 -13.00
N TYR A 8 8.26 0.36 -12.19
CA TYR A 8 8.52 1.74 -11.84
C TYR A 8 9.91 1.94 -11.19
N LEU A 9 10.20 1.18 -10.14
CA LEU A 9 11.48 1.31 -9.44
C LEU A 9 12.67 0.86 -10.31
N LYS A 10 12.43 -0.06 -11.27
CA LYS A 10 13.45 -0.48 -12.24
C LYS A 10 13.93 0.66 -13.12
N GLU A 11 13.08 1.62 -13.45
CA GLU A 11 13.48 2.80 -14.22
C GLU A 11 14.46 3.71 -13.46
N PHE A 12 14.54 3.62 -12.12
CA PHE A 12 15.45 4.42 -11.29
C PHE A 12 16.65 3.62 -10.76
N PHE A 13 16.43 2.37 -10.35
CA PHE A 13 17.44 1.54 -9.68
C PHE A 13 18.01 0.42 -10.56
N GLY A 14 17.46 0.19 -11.75
CA GLY A 14 17.92 -0.87 -12.65
C GLY A 14 17.94 -2.24 -11.98
N GLU A 15 19.05 -2.97 -12.12
CA GLU A 15 19.24 -4.30 -11.54
C GLU A 15 19.28 -4.30 -9.99
N ALA A 16 19.50 -3.16 -9.35
CA ALA A 16 19.47 -3.06 -7.88
C ALA A 16 18.05 -3.05 -7.29
N THR A 17 17.01 -2.98 -8.14
CA THR A 17 15.59 -2.85 -7.72
C THR A 17 15.14 -3.90 -6.71
N PRO A 18 15.38 -5.22 -6.90
CA PRO A 18 14.95 -6.22 -5.92
C PRO A 18 15.55 -5.98 -4.53
N GLY A 19 16.83 -5.62 -4.47
CA GLY A 19 17.52 -5.29 -3.22
C GLY A 19 16.94 -4.05 -2.54
N LYS A 20 16.51 -3.04 -3.32
CA LYS A 20 15.83 -1.86 -2.74
C LYS A 20 14.45 -2.22 -2.21
N MET A 21 13.66 -3.01 -2.94
CA MET A 21 12.34 -3.45 -2.50
C MET A 21 12.40 -4.32 -1.24
N ALA A 22 13.48 -5.09 -1.04
CA ALA A 22 13.70 -5.86 0.18
C ALA A 22 13.73 -5.00 1.46
N MET A 23 14.11 -3.71 1.37
CA MET A 23 14.03 -2.80 2.51
C MET A 23 12.59 -2.57 2.99
N GLY A 24 11.61 -2.62 2.06
CA GLY A 24 10.19 -2.59 2.42
C GLY A 24 9.76 -3.84 3.19
N GLN A 25 10.31 -5.01 2.83
CA GLN A 25 10.08 -6.27 3.53
C GLN A 25 10.76 -6.30 4.91
N MET A 26 11.96 -5.73 5.03
CA MET A 26 12.59 -5.51 6.34
C MET A 26 11.77 -4.59 7.22
N SER A 27 11.18 -3.53 6.65
CA SER A 27 10.27 -2.67 7.38
C SER A 27 9.02 -3.41 7.86
N GLU A 28 8.47 -4.31 7.05
CA GLU A 28 7.33 -5.16 7.43
C GLU A 28 7.69 -6.05 8.63
N ALA A 29 8.82 -6.77 8.56
CA ALA A 29 9.29 -7.58 9.67
C ALA A 29 9.44 -6.78 10.98
N LEU A 30 9.91 -5.52 10.90
CA LEU A 30 10.01 -4.63 12.05
C LEU A 30 8.63 -4.24 12.62
N PHE A 31 7.69 -3.86 11.77
CA PHE A 31 6.39 -3.36 12.21
C PHE A 31 5.44 -4.47 12.68
N ILE A 32 5.56 -5.71 12.16
CA ILE A 32 4.88 -6.88 12.71
C ILE A 32 5.20 -7.06 14.21
N ILE A 33 6.47 -6.93 14.60
CA ILE A 33 6.87 -7.06 16.01
C ILE A 33 6.30 -5.90 16.84
N ALA A 34 6.15 -4.71 16.25
CA ALA A 34 5.61 -3.53 16.92
C ALA A 34 4.07 -3.56 17.07
N ILE A 35 3.36 -4.37 16.27
CA ILE A 35 1.89 -4.40 16.24
C ILE A 35 1.26 -4.62 17.63
N PRO A 36 1.60 -5.67 18.40
CA PRO A 36 0.92 -5.94 19.66
C PRO A 36 1.00 -4.77 20.65
N PHE A 37 2.16 -4.11 20.70
CA PHE A 37 2.39 -2.94 21.53
C PHE A 37 1.57 -1.73 21.07
N LEU A 38 1.57 -1.45 19.77
CA LEU A 38 0.81 -0.34 19.20
C LEU A 38 -0.70 -0.58 19.32
N PHE A 39 -1.14 -1.81 19.11
CA PHE A 39 -2.55 -2.20 19.24
C PHE A 39 -3.08 -1.90 20.64
N TYR A 40 -2.32 -2.26 21.67
CA TYR A 40 -2.69 -1.98 23.05
C TYR A 40 -2.69 -0.47 23.35
N ARG A 41 -1.71 0.28 22.83
CA ARG A 41 -1.52 1.69 23.18
C ARG A 41 -2.43 2.66 22.44
N ILE A 42 -2.63 2.46 21.13
CA ILE A 42 -3.35 3.42 20.27
C ILE A 42 -4.68 2.87 19.73
N GLY A 43 -4.93 1.57 19.82
CA GLY A 43 -6.19 0.94 19.40
C GLY A 43 -6.32 0.74 17.88
N VAL A 44 -7.36 0.02 17.48
CA VAL A 44 -7.57 -0.44 16.10
C VAL A 44 -7.79 0.74 15.17
N LYS A 45 -8.65 1.69 15.55
CA LYS A 45 -9.00 2.81 14.67
C LYS A 45 -7.78 3.63 14.29
N ASN A 46 -6.93 3.94 15.27
CA ASN A 46 -5.75 4.77 15.03
C ASN A 46 -4.68 4.03 14.23
N MET A 47 -4.48 2.73 14.47
CA MET A 47 -3.60 1.91 13.63
C MET A 47 -4.04 1.91 12.17
N LEU A 48 -5.34 1.70 11.90
CA LEU A 48 -5.87 1.72 10.54
C LEU A 48 -5.70 3.11 9.89
N ILE A 49 -5.96 4.20 10.63
CA ILE A 49 -5.73 5.58 10.17
C ILE A 49 -4.25 5.79 9.81
N LEU A 50 -3.31 5.34 10.65
CA LEU A 50 -1.88 5.44 10.39
C LEU A 50 -1.47 4.66 9.14
N GLY A 51 -1.97 3.44 8.97
CA GLY A 51 -1.71 2.62 7.78
C GLY A 51 -2.20 3.27 6.49
N MET A 52 -3.45 3.74 6.47
CA MET A 52 -4.01 4.43 5.30
C MET A 52 -3.31 5.78 5.02
N SER A 53 -2.94 6.52 6.07
CA SER A 53 -2.17 7.77 5.92
C SER A 53 -0.78 7.50 5.35
N ALA A 54 -0.11 6.44 5.82
CA ALA A 54 1.16 5.98 5.28
C ALA A 54 1.03 5.60 3.80
N TRP A 55 -0.10 5.02 3.39
CA TRP A 55 -0.36 4.71 1.98
C TRP A 55 -0.46 5.96 1.11
N VAL A 56 -1.19 6.98 1.56
CA VAL A 56 -1.27 8.27 0.87
C VAL A 56 0.13 8.88 0.74
N LEU A 57 0.87 8.97 1.86
CA LEU A 57 2.21 9.53 1.88
C LEU A 57 3.15 8.75 0.96
N ARG A 58 3.07 7.43 0.98
CA ARG A 58 3.86 6.55 0.12
C ARG A 58 3.63 6.83 -1.36
N TYR A 59 2.37 6.96 -1.79
CA TYR A 59 2.07 7.27 -3.18
C TYR A 59 2.52 8.67 -3.56
N VAL A 60 2.41 9.65 -2.66
CA VAL A 60 2.98 11.00 -2.87
C VAL A 60 4.50 10.95 -3.00
N CYS A 61 5.18 10.16 -2.15
CA CYS A 61 6.62 9.94 -2.25
C CYS A 61 7.02 9.33 -3.60
N PHE A 62 6.25 8.40 -4.15
CA PHE A 62 6.53 7.87 -5.50
C PHE A 62 6.13 8.82 -6.62
N ALA A 63 5.09 9.64 -6.44
CA ALA A 63 4.72 10.63 -7.43
C ALA A 63 5.84 11.66 -7.65
N TYR A 64 6.46 12.12 -6.57
CA TYR A 64 7.50 13.16 -6.62
C TYR A 64 8.93 12.62 -6.48
N GLY A 65 9.08 11.31 -6.32
CA GLY A 65 10.38 10.64 -6.29
C GLY A 65 10.90 10.39 -7.70
N GLY A 66 12.21 10.55 -7.88
CA GLY A 66 12.85 10.32 -9.18
C GLY A 66 14.36 10.36 -9.10
N ALA A 67 15.04 10.42 -10.25
CA ALA A 67 16.50 10.39 -10.34
C ALA A 67 17.19 11.51 -9.54
N SER A 68 16.56 12.70 -9.50
CA SER A 68 17.04 13.85 -8.71
C SER A 68 16.66 13.78 -7.23
N ASN A 69 15.73 12.91 -6.85
CA ASN A 69 15.20 12.81 -5.48
C ASN A 69 14.95 11.35 -5.07
N HIS A 70 16.03 10.58 -4.99
CA HIS A 70 15.97 9.19 -4.52
C HIS A 70 15.51 9.05 -3.06
N ALA A 71 15.63 10.10 -2.24
CA ALA A 71 15.19 10.06 -0.85
C ALA A 71 13.69 9.77 -0.74
N LEU A 72 12.87 10.37 -1.61
CA LEU A 72 11.44 10.09 -1.66
C LEU A 72 11.14 8.65 -2.12
N LEU A 73 11.93 8.09 -3.05
CA LEU A 73 11.78 6.69 -3.45
C LEU A 73 12.03 5.75 -2.26
N TYR A 74 13.10 6.00 -1.50
CA TYR A 74 13.41 5.21 -0.30
C TYR A 74 12.36 5.38 0.80
N ALA A 75 11.87 6.60 1.04
CA ALA A 75 10.78 6.83 1.98
C ALA A 75 9.52 6.03 1.58
N GLY A 76 9.13 6.07 0.30
CA GLY A 76 8.00 5.29 -0.20
C GLY A 76 8.19 3.78 -0.08
N ILE A 77 9.43 3.27 -0.24
CA ILE A 77 9.75 1.85 -0.04
C ILE A 77 9.62 1.47 1.44
N ILE A 78 10.22 2.24 2.34
CA ILE A 78 10.25 1.95 3.78
C ILE A 78 8.85 2.05 4.39
N LEU A 79 8.01 2.98 3.92
CA LEU A 79 6.61 3.08 4.36
C LEU A 79 5.79 1.81 4.08
N HIS A 80 6.30 0.84 3.30
CA HIS A 80 5.59 -0.40 3.01
C HIS A 80 5.17 -1.18 4.24
N GLY A 81 6.04 -1.35 5.23
CA GLY A 81 5.70 -2.10 6.45
C GLY A 81 4.50 -1.48 7.15
N ILE A 82 4.52 -0.16 7.38
CA ILE A 82 3.40 0.56 8.01
C ILE A 82 2.10 0.40 7.21
N CYS A 83 2.16 0.58 5.88
CA CYS A 83 0.98 0.45 5.02
C CYS A 83 0.37 -0.95 5.14
N TYR A 84 1.21 -1.97 5.02
CA TYR A 84 0.77 -3.36 4.93
C TYR A 84 0.31 -3.88 6.30
N ASP A 85 1.18 -3.79 7.30
CA ASP A 85 0.95 -4.37 8.61
C ASP A 85 -0.22 -3.70 9.34
N PHE A 86 -0.23 -2.37 9.38
CA PHE A 86 -1.26 -1.67 10.14
C PHE A 86 -2.63 -1.72 9.48
N PHE A 87 -2.71 -2.00 8.17
CA PHE A 87 -4.00 -2.20 7.51
C PHE A 87 -4.43 -3.66 7.55
N PHE A 88 -3.60 -4.58 7.05
CA PHE A 88 -3.98 -5.98 6.87
C PHE A 88 -3.97 -6.73 8.19
N VAL A 89 -2.86 -6.72 8.94
CA VAL A 89 -2.77 -7.49 10.19
C VAL A 89 -3.76 -6.96 11.22
N THR A 90 -3.84 -5.64 11.38
CA THR A 90 -4.82 -5.02 12.28
C THR A 90 -6.26 -5.27 11.81
N GLY A 91 -6.52 -5.22 10.51
CA GLY A 91 -7.82 -5.52 9.91
C GLY A 91 -8.27 -6.96 10.16
N TYR A 92 -7.35 -7.92 10.05
CA TYR A 92 -7.61 -9.33 10.39
C TYR A 92 -7.96 -9.49 11.87
N MET A 93 -7.11 -8.97 12.78
CA MET A 93 -7.35 -9.07 14.21
C MET A 93 -8.69 -8.45 14.63
N TYR A 94 -9.02 -7.28 14.07
CA TYR A 94 -10.31 -6.62 14.31
C TYR A 94 -11.49 -7.46 13.78
N THR A 95 -11.37 -8.00 12.57
CA THR A 95 -12.42 -8.78 11.93
C THR A 95 -12.70 -10.07 12.70
N GLU A 96 -11.65 -10.79 13.11
CA GLU A 96 -11.77 -11.98 13.93
C GLU A 96 -12.42 -11.69 15.28
N LYS A 97 -11.93 -10.65 15.98
CA LYS A 97 -12.49 -10.25 17.27
C LYS A 97 -13.95 -9.84 17.16
N LYS A 98 -14.32 -9.14 16.09
CA LYS A 98 -15.69 -8.68 15.88
C LYS A 98 -16.65 -9.82 15.52
N ALA A 99 -16.18 -10.82 14.80
CA ALA A 99 -16.96 -11.98 14.38
C ALA A 99 -17.18 -13.00 15.52
N GLY A 100 -16.23 -13.09 16.46
CA GLY A 100 -16.28 -14.03 17.58
C GLY A 100 -15.83 -15.44 17.19
N GLU A 101 -15.57 -16.29 18.19
CA GLU A 101 -14.87 -17.57 18.00
C GLU A 101 -15.53 -18.53 17.01
N LYS A 102 -16.87 -18.51 16.92
CA LYS A 102 -17.63 -19.44 16.08
C LYS A 102 -17.37 -19.24 14.58
N ILE A 103 -17.13 -18.00 14.14
CA ILE A 103 -17.04 -17.64 12.72
C ILE A 103 -15.81 -16.81 12.36
N LYS A 104 -14.84 -16.64 13.28
CA LYS A 104 -13.63 -15.83 13.06
C LYS A 104 -12.85 -16.23 11.80
N ASN A 105 -12.70 -17.53 11.55
CA ASN A 105 -11.97 -18.03 10.37
C ASN A 105 -12.70 -17.69 9.06
N ALA A 106 -14.03 -17.77 9.05
CA ALA A 106 -14.85 -17.39 7.89
C ALA A 106 -14.85 -15.88 7.66
N ALA A 107 -14.84 -15.09 8.74
CA ALA A 107 -14.73 -13.64 8.63
C ALA A 107 -13.35 -13.21 8.10
N GLN A 108 -12.27 -13.87 8.55
CA GLN A 108 -10.93 -13.64 8.04
C GLN A 108 -10.82 -14.01 6.56
N SER A 109 -11.36 -15.16 6.14
CA SER A 109 -11.34 -15.56 4.73
C SER A 109 -12.16 -14.62 3.85
N LEU A 110 -13.28 -14.11 4.35
CA LEU A 110 -14.06 -13.08 3.66
C LEU A 110 -13.27 -11.76 3.52
N PHE A 111 -12.54 -11.34 4.56
CA PHE A 111 -11.64 -10.18 4.48
C PHE A 111 -10.55 -10.39 3.42
N THR A 112 -9.89 -11.54 3.43
CA THR A 112 -8.87 -11.89 2.43
C THR A 112 -9.45 -11.90 1.02
N PHE A 113 -10.64 -12.50 0.84
CA PHE A 113 -11.33 -12.51 -0.45
C PHE A 113 -11.70 -11.10 -0.93
N ALA A 114 -12.20 -10.24 -0.04
CA ALA A 114 -12.55 -8.86 -0.39
C ALA A 114 -11.30 -8.06 -0.80
N THR A 115 -10.17 -8.26 -0.13
CA THR A 115 -8.94 -7.48 -0.35
C THR A 115 -8.06 -8.05 -1.46
N TYR A 116 -7.64 -9.31 -1.36
CA TYR A 116 -6.76 -9.98 -2.33
C TYR A 116 -7.50 -10.67 -3.47
N GLY A 117 -8.80 -10.92 -3.35
CA GLY A 117 -9.62 -11.39 -4.45
C GLY A 117 -10.18 -10.21 -5.26
N VAL A 118 -11.34 -9.72 -4.84
CA VAL A 118 -12.08 -8.68 -5.57
C VAL A 118 -11.30 -7.37 -5.65
N GLY A 119 -10.77 -6.89 -4.53
CA GLY A 119 -10.03 -5.64 -4.46
C GLY A 119 -8.79 -5.65 -5.34
N MET A 120 -7.99 -6.71 -5.30
CA MET A 120 -6.80 -6.85 -6.13
C MET A 120 -7.14 -7.00 -7.62
N PHE A 121 -8.22 -7.72 -7.95
CA PHE A 121 -8.70 -7.83 -9.33
C PHE A 121 -9.06 -6.46 -9.90
N ILE A 122 -9.93 -5.71 -9.23
CA ILE A 122 -10.34 -4.35 -9.66
C ILE A 122 -9.12 -3.43 -9.70
N GLY A 123 -8.30 -3.43 -8.64
CA GLY A 123 -7.15 -2.55 -8.51
C GLY A 123 -6.06 -2.81 -9.53
N THR A 124 -5.84 -4.06 -9.94
CA THR A 124 -4.86 -4.40 -10.98
C THR A 124 -5.34 -3.97 -12.35
N ASN A 125 -6.61 -4.24 -12.68
CA ASN A 125 -7.21 -3.79 -13.95
C ASN A 125 -7.20 -2.26 -14.05
N TYR A 126 -7.64 -1.56 -13.01
CA TYR A 126 -7.63 -0.09 -12.99
C TYR A 126 -6.22 0.49 -13.06
N SER A 127 -5.27 -0.10 -12.32
CA SER A 127 -3.85 0.31 -12.39
C SER A 127 -3.29 0.10 -13.80
N GLY A 128 -3.62 -0.99 -14.48
CA GLY A 128 -3.21 -1.21 -15.87
C GLY A 128 -3.80 -0.19 -16.83
N PHE A 129 -5.08 0.14 -16.67
CA PHE A 129 -5.72 1.21 -17.44
C PHE A 129 -5.02 2.57 -17.25
N VAL A 130 -4.75 2.97 -16.00
CA VAL A 130 -4.07 4.24 -15.71
C VAL A 130 -2.64 4.23 -16.25
N SER A 131 -1.85 3.17 -16.00
CA SER A 131 -0.48 3.06 -16.51
C SER A 131 -0.42 3.15 -18.03
N ASN A 132 -1.33 2.46 -18.74
CA ASN A 132 -1.38 2.50 -20.20
C ASN A 132 -1.78 3.88 -20.74
N LYS A 133 -2.72 4.55 -20.07
CA LYS A 133 -3.16 5.91 -20.46
C LYS A 133 -2.04 6.93 -20.36
N TYR A 134 -1.13 6.77 -19.41
CA TYR A 134 0.00 7.68 -19.16
C TYR A 134 1.35 7.09 -19.59
N ALA A 135 1.34 6.10 -20.48
CA ALA A 135 2.53 5.59 -21.14
C ALA A 135 2.94 6.54 -22.29
N THR A 136 4.22 6.84 -22.38
CA THR A 136 4.82 7.63 -23.46
C THR A 136 5.58 6.71 -24.40
N LYS A 137 5.24 6.72 -25.68
CA LYS A 137 5.91 5.90 -26.70
C LYS A 137 6.89 6.79 -27.46
N THR A 138 8.18 6.49 -27.33
CA THR A 138 9.25 7.20 -28.05
C THR A 138 10.03 6.21 -28.89
N ILE A 139 10.48 6.61 -30.07
CA ILE A 139 11.35 5.76 -30.90
C ILE A 139 12.79 6.08 -30.50
N ASP A 140 13.56 5.06 -30.15
CA ASP A 140 15.00 5.19 -29.95
C ASP A 140 15.66 5.53 -31.30
N PRO A 141 16.33 6.69 -31.43
CA PRO A 141 16.90 7.13 -32.70
C PRO A 141 18.09 6.29 -33.17
N ILE A 142 18.69 5.46 -32.30
CA ILE A 142 19.85 4.62 -32.60
C ILE A 142 19.40 3.21 -32.99
N THR A 143 18.50 2.61 -32.22
CA THR A 143 18.07 1.21 -32.43
C THR A 143 16.79 1.10 -33.27
N ASN A 144 16.11 2.22 -33.56
CA ASN A 144 14.82 2.27 -34.25
C ASN A 144 13.74 1.40 -33.57
N THR A 145 13.85 1.22 -32.25
CA THR A 145 12.91 0.45 -31.44
C THR A 145 12.01 1.36 -30.63
N GLU A 146 10.76 0.94 -30.39
CA GLU A 146 9.83 1.64 -29.51
C GLU A 146 10.26 1.46 -28.04
N VAL A 147 10.53 2.57 -27.37
CA VAL A 147 10.77 2.67 -25.93
C VAL A 147 9.52 3.21 -25.28
N VAL A 148 8.98 2.46 -24.33
CA VAL A 148 7.82 2.86 -23.54
C VAL A 148 8.31 3.46 -22.22
N GLY A 149 8.14 4.78 -22.07
CA GLY A 149 8.26 5.49 -20.80
C GLY A 149 6.89 5.69 -20.14
N HIS A 150 6.89 6.28 -18.93
CA HIS A 150 5.67 6.53 -18.18
C HIS A 150 5.71 7.89 -17.47
N ILE A 151 4.56 8.56 -17.40
CA ILE A 151 4.38 9.75 -16.55
C ILE A 151 4.03 9.28 -15.14
N TRP A 152 5.06 8.82 -14.41
CA TRP A 152 4.90 8.18 -13.10
C TRP A 152 4.25 9.07 -12.06
N GLU A 153 4.54 10.37 -12.06
CA GLU A 153 3.90 11.33 -11.15
C GLU A 153 2.38 11.20 -11.18
N THR A 154 1.81 11.33 -12.39
CA THR A 154 0.37 11.22 -12.59
C THR A 154 -0.15 9.84 -12.21
N ILE A 155 0.55 8.77 -12.62
CA ILE A 155 0.16 7.39 -12.31
C ILE A 155 0.08 7.17 -10.79
N TRP A 156 1.01 7.73 -10.02
CA TRP A 156 1.07 7.61 -8.57
C TRP A 156 0.04 8.49 -7.83
N LEU A 157 -0.34 9.63 -8.41
CA LEU A 157 -1.36 10.51 -7.82
C LEU A 157 -2.76 9.87 -7.84
N TYR A 158 -3.10 9.03 -8.83
CA TYR A 158 -4.37 8.31 -8.86
C TYR A 158 -4.63 7.46 -7.60
N PRO A 159 -3.77 6.48 -7.24
CA PRO A 159 -3.94 5.71 -6.01
C PRO A 159 -3.76 6.57 -4.76
N ALA A 160 -2.98 7.67 -4.79
CA ALA A 160 -2.88 8.61 -3.67
C ALA A 160 -4.24 9.25 -3.35
N VAL A 161 -4.94 9.77 -4.37
CA VAL A 161 -6.27 10.38 -4.22
C VAL A 161 -7.31 9.34 -3.76
N ILE A 162 -7.28 8.14 -4.34
CA ILE A 162 -8.19 7.05 -3.93
C ILE A 162 -7.94 6.68 -2.46
N ALA A 163 -6.69 6.49 -2.06
CA ALA A 163 -6.35 6.19 -0.67
C ALA A 163 -6.74 7.33 0.28
N GLY A 164 -6.58 8.59 -0.14
CA GLY A 164 -7.01 9.76 0.63
C GLY A 164 -8.52 9.80 0.82
N PHE A 165 -9.30 9.51 -0.23
CA PHE A 165 -10.75 9.41 -0.14
C PHE A 165 -11.18 8.28 0.82
N VAL A 166 -10.55 7.10 0.72
CA VAL A 166 -10.82 5.97 1.62
C VAL A 166 -10.48 6.31 3.07
N LEU A 167 -9.35 6.99 3.30
CA LEU A 167 -8.96 7.48 4.63
C LEU A 167 -10.01 8.43 5.22
N LEU A 168 -10.47 9.41 4.45
CA LEU A 168 -11.50 10.35 4.89
C LEU A 168 -12.82 9.64 5.20
N ALA A 169 -13.26 8.75 4.31
CA ALA A 169 -14.45 7.93 4.52
C ALA A 169 -14.31 7.09 5.79
N PHE A 170 -13.16 6.46 6.01
CA PHE A 170 -12.91 5.67 7.21
C PHE A 170 -12.98 6.53 8.48
N ILE A 171 -12.35 7.71 8.50
CA ILE A 171 -12.38 8.60 9.67
C ILE A 171 -13.82 8.96 10.06
N ILE A 172 -14.67 9.24 9.07
CA ILE A 172 -16.06 9.67 9.24
C ILE A 172 -16.97 8.50 9.67
N PHE A 173 -16.88 7.37 8.97
CA PHE A 173 -17.84 6.26 9.13
C PHE A 173 -17.40 5.21 10.16
N PHE A 174 -16.09 5.01 10.37
CA PHE A 174 -15.59 3.99 11.28
C PHE A 174 -15.63 4.49 12.73
N LYS A 175 -16.42 3.83 13.56
CA LYS A 175 -16.54 4.08 15.00
C LYS A 175 -16.07 2.86 15.77
N GLU A 176 -14.95 2.99 16.46
CA GLU A 176 -14.45 1.95 17.36
C GLU A 176 -15.22 2.00 18.68
N LYS A 177 -15.83 0.88 19.07
CA LYS A 177 -16.36 0.71 20.43
C LYS A 177 -15.19 0.29 21.33
N LYS A 178 -14.93 1.05 22.39
CA LYS A 178 -13.77 0.92 23.30
C LYS A 178 -13.64 -0.42 24.06
N GLU A 179 -14.56 -1.37 23.88
CA GLU A 179 -14.53 -2.68 24.57
C GLU A 179 -13.33 -3.57 24.19
N ILE A 180 -12.57 -3.21 23.15
CA ILE A 180 -11.51 -4.07 22.60
C ILE A 180 -10.21 -4.08 23.45
N ALA A 181 -10.02 -3.16 24.39
CA ALA A 181 -8.77 -3.04 25.16
C ALA A 181 -8.66 -3.94 26.41
N ALA A 182 -9.75 -4.61 26.83
CA ALA A 182 -9.80 -5.24 28.16
C ALA A 182 -9.55 -6.76 28.20
N GLU A 183 -9.37 -7.44 27.07
CA GLU A 183 -9.16 -8.90 27.04
C GLU A 183 -8.04 -9.25 26.07
N VAL A 184 -6.82 -9.23 26.61
CA VAL A 184 -5.66 -10.05 26.20
C VAL A 184 -4.98 -10.49 27.48
#